data_AF-A0A855F0R4-F1
#
_entry.id   AF-A0A855F0R4-F1
#
_cell.length_a   1.000
_cell.length_b   1.000
_cell.length_c   1.000
_cell.angle_alpha   90.00
_cell.angle_beta   90.00
_cell.angle_gamma   90.00
#
_symmetry.space_group_name_H-M   'P 1'
#
loop_
_entity.id
_entity.type
_entity.pdbx_description
1 polymer ?
#
loop_
_entity_poly.entity_id
_entity_poly.type
_entity_poly.pdbx_seq_one_letter_code
_entity_poly.pdbx_strand_id
1 'polypeptide(L)'
;MAEVEDRRPFAPVNFTGENWLPYTRIIPASEIGEWVNQHILSEEGRLHNPDHEHLVNALADGDIAFMWASGAFEKKGRYVLGQCEQVMLRAGGWQKARMEQQMHEWFGRIPKFIITLAADYCEQCSDLEFCALVEHELYHIAQATDDYGAPKFNKETG
;
A
#
# COMPACT_ATOMS: atom_id res chain seq x y z
N MET A 1 5.87 14.71 25.83
CA MET A 1 5.95 13.65 24.82
C MET A 1 4.51 13.40 24.41
N ALA A 2 4.12 13.87 23.24
CA ALA A 2 2.74 13.70 22.79
C ALA A 2 2.50 12.20 22.63
N GLU A 3 1.46 11.68 23.27
CA GLU A 3 0.88 10.40 22.86
C GLU A 3 0.54 10.57 21.39
N VAL A 4 1.34 9.97 20.49
CA VAL A 4 0.96 9.83 19.10
C VAL A 4 -0.26 8.95 19.15
N GLU A 5 -1.43 9.58 19.00
CA GLU A 5 -2.71 8.92 19.09
C GLU A 5 -2.68 7.72 18.14
N ASP A 6 -2.93 6.53 18.70
CA ASP A 6 -2.83 5.16 18.16
C ASP A 6 -3.87 4.93 17.02
N ARG A 7 -4.05 5.93 16.16
CA ARG A 7 -5.18 6.11 15.26
C ARG A 7 -4.74 5.80 13.84
N ARG A 8 -5.52 4.95 13.17
CA ARG A 8 -5.29 4.59 11.77
C ARG A 8 -5.33 5.84 10.86
N PRO A 9 -4.64 5.80 9.71
CA PRO A 9 -4.72 6.85 8.71
C PRO A 9 -6.11 6.88 8.05
N PHE A 10 -6.50 8.08 7.59
CA PHE A 10 -7.70 8.32 6.80
C PHE A 10 -7.32 9.13 5.57
N ALA A 11 -8.07 8.94 4.48
CA ALA A 11 -7.92 9.78 3.30
C ALA A 11 -8.24 11.25 3.63
N PRO A 12 -7.76 12.22 2.82
CA PRO A 12 -8.07 13.63 3.02
C PRO A 12 -9.58 13.89 3.05
N VAL A 13 -9.99 14.88 3.85
CA VAL A 13 -11.40 15.28 3.94
C VAL A 13 -11.96 15.63 2.55
N ASN A 14 -13.19 15.20 2.27
CA ASN A 14 -13.87 15.34 0.97
C ASN A 14 -13.20 14.60 -0.19
N PHE A 15 -12.40 13.56 0.07
CA PHE A 15 -11.81 12.76 -0.98
C PHE A 15 -12.81 11.80 -1.65
N THR A 16 -13.74 11.24 -0.86
CA THR A 16 -14.75 10.23 -1.26
C THR A 16 -16.10 10.83 -1.70
N GLY A 17 -16.23 12.16 -1.69
CA GLY A 17 -17.53 12.85 -1.72
C GLY A 17 -17.96 13.47 -3.04
N GLU A 18 -17.18 13.39 -4.13
CA GLU A 18 -17.50 14.08 -5.38
C GLU A 18 -17.91 13.10 -6.49
N ASN A 19 -19.19 12.71 -6.44
CA ASN A 19 -19.91 11.89 -7.45
C ASN A 19 -19.98 12.51 -8.87
N TRP A 20 -19.21 13.57 -9.14
CA TRP A 20 -19.25 14.34 -10.38
C TRP A 20 -18.03 14.12 -11.28
N LEU A 21 -16.95 13.54 -10.75
CA LEU A 21 -15.77 13.29 -11.56
C LEU A 21 -15.97 12.03 -12.41
N PRO A 22 -15.65 12.08 -13.71
CA PRO A 22 -15.81 10.93 -14.59
C PRO A 22 -14.72 9.86 -14.41
N TYR A 23 -13.92 9.95 -13.35
CA TYR A 23 -12.79 9.06 -13.06
C TYR A 23 -12.58 8.89 -11.56
N THR A 24 -12.01 7.75 -11.17
CA THR A 24 -11.52 7.50 -9.80
C THR A 24 -10.30 8.37 -9.53
N ARG A 25 -10.35 9.20 -8.50
CA ARG A 25 -9.18 9.97 -8.06
C ARG A 25 -8.22 9.03 -7.35
N ILE A 26 -6.94 9.17 -7.65
CA ILE A 26 -5.87 8.43 -6.97
C ILE A 26 -4.83 9.43 -6.50
N ILE A 27 -4.43 9.33 -5.24
CA ILE A 27 -3.42 10.20 -4.63
C ILE A 27 -2.43 9.38 -3.79
N PRO A 28 -1.18 9.83 -3.63
CA PRO A 28 -0.25 9.26 -2.67
C PRO A 28 -0.80 9.30 -1.24
N ALA A 29 -0.45 8.29 -0.45
CA ALA A 29 -0.88 8.13 0.93
C ALA A 29 0.31 7.77 1.82
N SER A 30 1.28 8.69 1.96
CA SER A 30 2.51 8.46 2.74
C SER A 30 2.21 8.13 4.20
N GLU A 31 1.12 8.66 4.75
CA GLU A 31 0.64 8.39 6.10
C GLU A 31 0.30 6.91 6.33
N ILE A 32 -0.11 6.16 5.30
CA ILE A 32 -0.29 4.71 5.43
C ILE A 32 1.07 4.03 5.61
N GLY A 33 2.07 4.41 4.80
CA GLY A 33 3.42 3.85 4.91
C GLY A 33 4.06 4.12 6.28
N GLU A 34 3.90 5.34 6.79
CA GLU A 34 4.36 5.70 8.14
C GLU A 34 3.65 4.87 9.21
N TRP A 35 2.33 4.71 9.10
CA TRP A 35 1.55 3.89 10.03
C TRP A 35 1.96 2.41 9.99
N VAL A 36 2.13 1.84 8.78
CA VAL A 36 2.61 0.46 8.57
C VAL A 36 3.98 0.25 9.21
N ASN A 37 4.92 1.18 8.98
CA ASN A 37 6.24 1.11 9.56
C ASN A 37 6.19 1.10 11.09
N GLN A 38 5.38 1.98 11.68
CA GLN A 38 5.29 2.12 13.14
C GLN A 38 4.55 0.98 13.83
N HIS A 39 3.47 0.46 13.22
CA HIS A 39 2.56 -0.45 13.92
C HIS A 39 2.72 -1.91 13.50
N ILE A 40 3.08 -2.20 12.25
CA ILE A 40 3.16 -3.56 11.70
C ILE A 40 4.62 -4.02 11.57
N LEU A 41 5.50 -3.18 11.03
CA LEU A 41 6.88 -3.58 10.73
C LEU A 41 7.85 -3.41 11.92
N SER A 42 7.69 -2.34 12.69
CA SER A 42 8.49 -2.10 13.89
C SER A 42 8.27 -3.20 14.93
N GLU A 43 9.35 -3.72 15.52
CA GLU A 43 9.29 -4.69 16.64
C GLU A 43 8.59 -4.12 17.88
N GLU A 44 8.60 -2.79 18.03
CA GLU A 44 7.89 -2.08 19.11
C GLU A 44 6.42 -1.80 18.75
N GLY A 45 6.01 -2.11 17.52
CA GLY A 45 4.67 -1.89 17.01
C GLY A 45 3.64 -2.79 17.69
N ARG A 46 2.49 -2.22 18.04
CA ARG A 46 1.41 -2.97 18.71
C ARG A 46 0.85 -4.13 17.87
N LEU A 47 0.90 -3.98 16.54
CA LEU A 47 0.44 -4.96 15.57
C LEU A 47 1.64 -5.64 14.88
N HIS A 48 2.80 -5.66 15.55
CA HIS A 48 4.01 -6.21 14.95
C HIS A 48 3.77 -7.62 14.44
N ASN A 49 4.03 -7.82 13.15
CA ASN A 49 3.89 -9.10 12.50
C ASN A 49 5.24 -9.51 11.89
N PRO A 50 5.93 -10.52 12.47
CA PRO A 50 7.26 -10.93 12.00
C PRO A 50 7.24 -11.49 10.57
N ASP A 51 6.10 -11.94 10.06
CA ASP A 51 5.98 -12.37 8.66
C ASP A 51 6.34 -11.23 7.68
N HIS A 52 6.17 -9.98 8.10
CA HIS A 52 6.46 -8.79 7.29
C HIS A 52 7.87 -8.22 7.48
N GLU A 53 8.76 -8.87 8.24
CA GLU A 53 10.14 -8.40 8.46
C GLU A 53 10.89 -8.15 7.14
N HIS A 54 10.64 -8.98 6.13
CA HIS A 54 11.22 -8.86 4.79
C HIS A 54 10.85 -7.56 4.06
N LEU A 55 9.79 -6.86 4.48
CA LEU A 55 9.33 -5.60 3.88
C LEU A 55 9.99 -4.36 4.50
N VAL A 56 10.66 -4.48 5.65
CA VAL A 56 11.25 -3.35 6.39
C VAL A 56 12.16 -2.51 5.48
N ASN A 57 13.13 -3.16 4.83
CA ASN A 57 14.06 -2.48 3.94
C ASN A 57 13.36 -1.93 2.69
N ALA A 58 12.43 -2.69 2.11
CA ALA A 58 11.70 -2.26 0.92
C ALA A 58 10.84 -1.01 1.19
N LEU A 59 10.22 -0.92 2.37
CA LEU A 59 9.49 0.28 2.77
C LEU A 59 10.44 1.46 3.05
N ALA A 60 11.51 1.23 3.82
CA ALA A 60 12.50 2.26 4.15
C ALA A 60 13.21 2.83 2.91
N ASP A 61 13.49 1.98 1.93
CA ASP A 61 14.09 2.37 0.65
C ASP A 61 13.08 3.01 -0.30
N GLY A 62 11.79 3.10 0.06
CA GLY A 62 10.74 3.65 -0.80
C GLY A 62 10.41 2.79 -2.02
N ASP A 63 10.70 1.48 -1.95
CA ASP A 63 10.32 0.50 -2.97
C ASP A 63 8.85 0.09 -2.84
N ILE A 64 8.22 0.31 -1.68
CA ILE A 64 6.79 0.12 -1.44
C ILE A 64 6.15 1.48 -1.22
N ALA A 65 5.13 1.82 -2.01
CA ALA A 65 4.38 3.06 -1.87
C ALA A 65 2.89 2.78 -1.65
N PHE A 66 2.21 3.72 -1.00
CA PHE A 66 0.78 3.60 -0.71
C PHE A 66 0.00 4.72 -1.39
N MET A 67 -1.24 4.41 -1.75
CA MET A 67 -2.17 5.33 -2.39
C MET A 67 -3.58 5.17 -1.85
N TRP A 68 -4.34 6.26 -1.89
CA TRP A 68 -5.79 6.23 -1.78
C TRP A 68 -6.43 6.26 -3.17
N ALA A 69 -7.42 5.41 -3.39
CA ALA A 69 -8.40 5.55 -4.45
C ALA A 69 -9.70 6.11 -3.88
N SER A 70 -10.34 7.05 -4.55
CA SER A 70 -11.57 7.69 -4.05
C SER A 70 -12.73 6.72 -3.88
N GLY A 71 -12.68 5.57 -4.55
CA GLY A 71 -13.64 4.49 -4.33
C GLY A 71 -13.14 3.13 -4.79
N ALA A 72 -13.79 2.08 -4.29
CA ALA A 72 -13.59 0.71 -4.74
C ALA A 72 -13.98 0.54 -6.21
N PHE A 73 -13.44 -0.49 -6.87
CA PHE A 73 -13.82 -0.83 -8.25
C PHE A 73 -14.28 -2.28 -8.37
N GLU A 74 -15.09 -2.56 -9.40
CA GLU A 74 -15.59 -3.91 -9.66
C GLU A 74 -14.63 -4.71 -10.56
N LYS A 75 -14.36 -5.96 -10.18
CA LYS A 75 -13.59 -6.93 -10.96
C LYS A 75 -14.28 -8.30 -10.88
N LYS A 76 -14.81 -8.77 -12.02
CA LYS A 76 -15.47 -10.08 -12.14
C LYS A 76 -16.61 -10.29 -11.10
N GLY A 77 -17.49 -9.30 -10.94
CA GLY A 77 -18.63 -9.38 -10.02
C GLY A 77 -18.27 -9.24 -8.53
N ARG A 78 -17.06 -8.80 -8.21
CA ARG A 78 -16.60 -8.53 -6.84
C ARG A 78 -16.04 -7.12 -6.74
N TYR A 79 -16.26 -6.46 -5.61
CA TYR A 79 -15.59 -5.20 -5.30
C TYR A 79 -14.17 -5.47 -4.79
N VAL A 80 -13.23 -4.68 -5.28
CA VAL A 80 -11.83 -4.68 -4.86
C VAL A 80 -11.63 -3.48 -3.94
N LEU A 81 -11.34 -3.75 -2.67
CA LEU A 81 -11.20 -2.75 -1.60
C LEU A 81 -9.74 -2.32 -1.37
N GLY A 82 -8.81 -3.16 -1.79
CA GLY A 82 -7.37 -2.91 -1.80
C GLY A 82 -6.75 -3.63 -2.99
N GLN A 83 -5.62 -3.12 -3.47
CA GLN A 83 -4.82 -3.79 -4.49
C GLN A 83 -3.34 -3.50 -4.29
N CYS A 84 -2.56 -4.56 -4.10
CA CYS A 84 -1.11 -4.58 -4.25
C CYS A 84 -0.72 -4.93 -5.69
N GLU A 85 0.18 -4.16 -6.27
CA GLU A 85 0.70 -4.39 -7.62
C GLU A 85 2.21 -4.11 -7.72
N GLN A 86 2.92 -4.95 -8.46
CA GLN A 86 4.27 -4.63 -8.89
C GLN A 86 4.21 -3.59 -10.03
N VAL A 87 4.99 -2.54 -9.93
CA VAL A 87 5.01 -1.46 -10.92
C VAL A 87 5.62 -1.97 -12.22
N MET A 88 4.78 -2.08 -13.24
CA MET A 88 5.17 -2.51 -14.59
C MET A 88 5.02 -1.35 -15.57
N LEU A 89 6.15 -0.74 -15.95
CA LEU A 89 6.16 0.33 -16.94
C LEU A 89 5.87 -0.25 -18.33
N ARG A 90 4.95 0.41 -19.06
CA ARG A 90 4.69 0.06 -20.46
C ARG A 90 5.94 0.31 -21.30
N ALA A 91 6.13 -0.51 -22.34
CA ALA A 91 7.15 -0.27 -23.33
C ALA A 91 6.73 0.89 -24.26
N GLY A 92 7.70 1.74 -24.64
CA GLY A 92 7.53 2.72 -25.73
C GLY A 92 7.34 4.18 -25.30
N GLY A 93 8.10 5.06 -25.98
CA GLY A 93 8.04 6.54 -25.99
C GLY A 93 7.21 7.24 -24.92
N TRP A 94 6.20 7.99 -25.34
CA TRP A 94 5.43 8.87 -24.45
C TRP A 94 4.52 8.15 -23.46
N GLN A 95 4.13 6.90 -23.72
CA GLN A 95 3.34 6.13 -22.76
C GLN A 95 4.18 5.81 -21.53
N LYS A 96 5.40 5.32 -21.74
CA LYS A 96 6.38 5.12 -20.67
C LYS A 96 6.69 6.44 -19.95
N ALA A 97 6.99 7.50 -20.70
CA ALA A 97 7.37 8.79 -20.12
C ALA A 97 6.28 9.39 -19.21
N ARG A 98 4.99 9.29 -19.58
CA ARG A 98 3.89 9.77 -18.72
C ARG A 98 3.78 8.97 -17.42
N MET A 99 3.97 7.65 -17.48
CA MET A 99 3.97 6.81 -16.28
C MET A 99 5.15 7.14 -15.37
N GLU A 100 6.35 7.26 -15.93
CA GLU A 100 7.56 7.62 -15.17
C GLU A 100 7.42 9.00 -14.52
N GLN A 101 6.98 10.01 -15.29
CA GLN A 101 6.72 11.35 -14.78
C GLN A 101 5.74 11.31 -13.60
N GLN A 102 4.63 10.59 -13.74
CA GLN A 102 3.61 10.50 -12.69
C GLN A 102 4.17 9.89 -11.40
N MET A 103 4.97 8.83 -11.51
CA MET A 103 5.61 8.19 -10.34
C MET A 103 6.61 9.12 -9.67
N HIS A 104 7.43 9.85 -10.45
CA HIS A 104 8.37 10.83 -9.89
C HIS A 104 7.66 12.01 -9.24
N GLU A 105 6.56 12.50 -9.81
CA GLU A 105 5.78 13.59 -9.21
C GLU A 105 5.08 13.16 -7.91
N TRP A 106 4.66 11.90 -7.82
CA TRP A 106 4.03 11.36 -6.62
C TRP A 106 5.01 10.95 -5.53
N PHE A 107 6.10 10.28 -5.89
CA PHE A 107 6.96 9.57 -4.95
C PHE A 107 8.43 10.00 -5.03
N GLY A 108 8.80 10.91 -5.93
CA GLY A 108 10.19 11.28 -6.20
C GLY A 108 11.00 10.20 -6.92
N ARG A 109 10.44 9.00 -7.09
CA ARG A 109 11.06 7.81 -7.67
C ARG A 109 10.02 6.89 -8.27
N ILE A 110 10.46 5.77 -8.84
CA ILE A 110 9.58 4.70 -9.30
C ILE A 110 9.63 3.58 -8.25
N PRO A 111 8.58 3.40 -7.43
CA PRO A 111 8.54 2.30 -6.47
C PRO A 111 8.47 0.95 -7.21
N LYS A 112 8.86 -0.14 -6.52
CA LYS A 112 8.71 -1.51 -7.04
C LYS A 112 7.28 -2.02 -6.87
N PHE A 113 6.63 -1.65 -5.78
CA PHE A 113 5.27 -2.05 -5.43
C PHE A 113 4.44 -0.83 -5.04
N ILE A 114 3.16 -0.85 -5.42
CA ILE A 114 2.16 0.11 -4.98
C ILE A 114 1.00 -0.65 -4.33
N ILE A 115 0.57 -0.19 -3.16
CA ILE A 115 -0.66 -0.63 -2.50
C ILE A 115 -1.67 0.51 -2.57
N THR A 116 -2.82 0.26 -3.20
CA THR A 116 -3.91 1.24 -3.30
C THR A 116 -5.09 0.77 -2.46
N LEU A 117 -5.59 1.60 -1.57
CA LEU A 117 -6.76 1.32 -0.73
C LEU A 117 -7.97 2.17 -1.13
N ALA A 118 -9.16 1.58 -1.09
CA ALA A 118 -10.42 2.24 -1.37
C ALA A 118 -10.84 3.12 -0.17
N ALA A 119 -10.74 4.44 -0.33
CA ALA A 119 -11.00 5.40 0.73
C ALA A 119 -12.47 5.39 1.19
N ASP A 120 -13.42 5.20 0.28
CA ASP A 120 -14.86 5.11 0.59
C ASP A 120 -15.16 3.96 1.57
N TYR A 121 -14.50 2.82 1.40
CA TYR A 121 -14.57 1.71 2.31
C TYR A 121 -13.82 2.00 3.62
N CYS A 122 -12.57 2.51 3.54
CA CYS A 122 -11.75 2.79 4.71
C CYS A 122 -12.31 3.90 5.62
N GLU A 123 -13.18 4.76 5.12
CA GLU A 123 -13.93 5.73 5.93
C GLU A 123 -15.03 5.07 6.79
N GLN A 124 -15.54 3.92 6.35
CA GLN A 124 -16.71 3.27 6.95
C GLN A 124 -16.37 2.01 7.75
N CYS A 125 -15.26 1.34 7.44
CA CYS A 125 -14.88 0.09 8.09
C CYS A 125 -14.36 0.32 9.52
N SER A 126 -14.40 -0.72 10.35
CA SER A 126 -13.79 -0.73 11.68
C SER A 126 -12.26 -0.75 11.62
N ASP A 127 -11.58 -0.38 12.71
CA ASP A 127 -10.11 -0.42 12.77
C ASP A 127 -9.56 -1.83 12.50
N LEU A 128 -10.26 -2.87 12.98
CA LEU A 128 -9.91 -4.25 12.70
C LEU A 128 -9.96 -4.60 11.21
N GLU A 129 -11.02 -4.17 10.52
CA GLU A 129 -11.17 -4.40 9.07
C GLU A 129 -10.13 -3.64 8.26
N PHE A 130 -9.76 -2.43 8.69
CA PHE A 130 -8.68 -1.66 8.07
C PHE A 130 -7.33 -2.36 8.24
N CYS A 131 -6.97 -2.77 9.46
CA CYS A 131 -5.74 -3.49 9.72
C CYS A 131 -5.67 -4.77 8.88
N ALA A 132 -6.75 -5.55 8.86
CA ALA A 132 -6.83 -6.79 8.07
C ALA A 132 -6.67 -6.53 6.57
N LEU A 133 -7.23 -5.43 6.04
CA LEU A 133 -7.04 -5.04 4.64
C LEU A 133 -5.59 -4.67 4.34
N VAL A 134 -4.95 -3.87 5.20
CA VAL A 134 -3.54 -3.48 5.02
C VAL A 134 -2.61 -4.70 5.06
N GLU A 135 -2.75 -5.57 6.06
CA GLU A 135 -1.96 -6.80 6.15
C GLU A 135 -2.20 -7.70 4.93
N HIS A 136 -3.45 -7.84 4.48
CA HIS A 136 -3.78 -8.60 3.27
C HIS A 136 -2.99 -8.11 2.06
N GLU A 137 -2.94 -6.79 1.83
CA GLU A 137 -2.19 -6.23 0.71
C GLU A 137 -0.67 -6.38 0.86
N LEU A 138 -0.14 -6.26 2.09
CA LEU A 138 1.28 -6.50 2.37
C LEU A 138 1.70 -7.95 2.07
N TYR A 139 0.85 -8.93 2.38
CA TYR A 139 1.11 -10.35 2.09
C TYR A 139 1.24 -10.65 0.59
N HIS A 140 0.63 -9.86 -0.31
CA HIS A 140 0.81 -10.04 -1.76
C HIS A 140 2.24 -9.73 -2.21
N ILE A 141 2.98 -8.87 -1.50
CA ILE A 141 4.40 -8.58 -1.81
C ILE A 141 5.27 -9.80 -1.48
N ALA A 142 5.00 -10.47 -0.36
CA ALA A 142 5.70 -11.69 0.05
C ALA A 142 5.54 -12.83 -0.98
N GLN A 143 4.34 -12.94 -1.56
CA GLN A 143 4.02 -13.95 -2.59
C GLN A 143 4.64 -13.63 -3.96
N ALA A 144 5.05 -12.38 -4.20
CA ALA A 144 5.71 -11.98 -5.44
C ALA A 144 7.22 -12.31 -5.47
N THR A 145 7.80 -12.74 -4.35
CA THR A 145 9.22 -13.09 -4.20
C THR A 145 9.49 -14.61 -4.15
N ASP A 146 9.23 -15.35 -5.23
CA ASP A 146 10.09 -16.41 -5.82
C ASP A 146 9.73 -16.60 -7.32
N ASP A 147 10.65 -16.86 -8.25
CA ASP A 147 11.40 -18.10 -8.43
C ASP A 147 12.95 -17.97 -8.38
N TYR A 148 13.56 -16.78 -8.33
CA TYR A 148 15.05 -16.66 -8.34
C TYR A 148 15.66 -15.42 -7.61
N GLY A 149 15.09 -14.94 -6.49
CA GLY A 149 15.68 -13.81 -5.73
C GLY A 149 15.15 -13.61 -4.31
N ALA A 150 15.32 -14.61 -3.43
CA ALA A 150 14.69 -14.77 -2.11
C ALA A 150 15.33 -13.97 -0.94
N PRO A 151 14.68 -13.94 0.25
CA PRO A 151 15.11 -14.83 1.33
C PRO A 151 14.00 -15.77 1.83
N LYS A 152 14.32 -17.07 1.90
CA LYS A 152 13.49 -18.14 2.46
C LYS A 152 14.03 -18.41 3.88
N PHE A 153 13.19 -18.28 4.92
CA PHE A 153 13.61 -18.61 6.29
C PHE A 153 14.07 -20.07 6.40
N ASN A 154 15.10 -20.26 7.22
CA ASN A 154 15.81 -21.50 7.43
C ASN A 154 14.87 -22.64 7.86
N LYS A 155 15.17 -23.85 7.39
CA LYS A 155 14.78 -25.06 8.11
C LYS A 155 15.96 -25.41 8.97
N GLU A 156 16.03 -24.91 10.20
CA GLU A 156 16.94 -25.44 11.22
C GLU A 156 16.55 -24.95 12.64
N THR A 157 15.37 -25.35 13.11
CA THR A 157 15.34 -26.00 14.43
C THR A 157 15.72 -27.47 14.23
N GLY A 158 16.95 -27.83 14.59
CA GLY A 158 17.38 -29.21 14.82
C GLY A 158 18.27 -29.82 13.76
#